data_AF-A0AAD1RC82-F1
#
_entry.id   AF-A0AAD1RC82-F1
#
_cell.length_a   1.000
_cell.length_b   1.000
_cell.length_c   1.000
_cell.angle_alpha   90.00
_cell.angle_beta   90.00
_cell.angle_gamma   90.00
#
_symmetry.space_group_name_H-M   'P 1'
#
loop_
_entity.id
_entity.type
_entity.pdbx_description
1 polymer ?
#
loop_
_entity_poly.entity_id
_entity_poly.type
_entity_poly.pdbx_seq_one_letter_code
_entity_poly.pdbx_strand_id
1 'polypeptide(L)'
;MILKLSSFLVLLLQCTALPPLYRVIDCDDPQTHEAALFALQHINWNHNHGYKYALNRVEEAKAYTQNQDHVIYILELDLLETKCPSVSPTPVDQCIVRPRNEQAVEGDCDVKIQKLHGNYTVLGVRCKSELDSAENVFPACPLCHFLAPLNDTNVIHAVDVSLVNFNAGNNTVFYHLHEIGRGQFQDANSVRVEFVIVASNCSIEEANSGLSACVANTGADAQYGGCVSTVVTNPALQEETVNVQCNIYGPQPAQDQQATVQDVPVVPQQPKVHGHYHHSLYHSSLWPHSSESSSAEHHQKAIGKPVVRRSLTGEPVPPNTLQRPLCPGRKLFF
;
A
#
# COMPACT_ATOMS: atom_id res chain seq x y z
N MET A 1 -25.17 -8.84 -82.36
CA MET A 1 -23.84 -9.04 -81.75
C MET A 1 -23.60 -7.87 -80.79
N ILE A 2 -23.95 -8.02 -79.51
CA ILE A 2 -23.79 -6.99 -78.48
C ILE A 2 -22.97 -7.64 -77.35
N LEU A 3 -21.68 -7.30 -77.26
CA LEU A 3 -20.85 -7.65 -76.10
C LEU A 3 -21.02 -6.52 -75.06
N LYS A 4 -21.56 -6.85 -73.89
CA LYS A 4 -21.44 -6.01 -72.69
C LYS A 4 -20.28 -6.54 -71.86
N LEU A 5 -19.17 -5.80 -71.78
CA LEU A 5 -18.14 -6.01 -70.77
C LEU A 5 -18.63 -5.41 -69.44
N SER A 6 -18.78 -6.26 -68.42
CA SER A 6 -18.99 -5.85 -67.04
C SER A 6 -17.62 -5.68 -66.38
N SER A 7 -17.26 -4.43 -66.06
CA SER A 7 -16.08 -4.08 -65.26
C SER A 7 -16.45 -4.12 -63.78
N PHE A 8 -16.01 -5.15 -63.06
CA PHE A 8 -16.11 -5.21 -61.60
C PHE A 8 -14.92 -4.46 -60.99
N LEU A 9 -15.16 -3.26 -60.49
CA LEU A 9 -14.22 -2.50 -59.67
C LEU A 9 -14.28 -3.06 -58.24
N VAL A 10 -13.29 -3.85 -57.84
CA VAL A 10 -13.12 -4.33 -56.47
C VAL A 10 -12.48 -3.19 -55.65
N LEU A 11 -13.29 -2.47 -54.87
CA LEU A 11 -12.77 -1.59 -53.81
C LEU A 11 -12.20 -2.46 -52.69
N LEU A 12 -10.88 -2.56 -52.62
CA LEU A 12 -10.17 -3.06 -51.45
C LEU A 12 -10.31 -2.02 -50.33
N LEU A 13 -11.25 -2.22 -49.41
CA LEU A 13 -11.27 -1.55 -48.11
C LEU A 13 -10.03 -2.01 -47.33
N GLN A 14 -8.95 -1.23 -47.39
CA GLN A 14 -7.86 -1.38 -46.45
C GLN A 14 -8.35 -0.84 -45.09
N CYS A 15 -8.70 -1.76 -44.19
CA CYS A 15 -8.93 -1.46 -42.79
C CYS A 15 -7.57 -1.08 -42.18
N THR A 16 -7.21 0.20 -42.26
CA THR A 16 -6.08 0.73 -41.49
C THR A 16 -6.55 0.78 -40.04
N ALA A 17 -5.98 -0.10 -39.22
CA ALA A 17 -6.21 -0.05 -37.78
C ALA A 17 -5.80 1.35 -37.31
N LEU A 18 -6.77 2.12 -36.78
CA LEU A 18 -6.50 3.39 -36.12
C LEU A 18 -5.40 3.15 -35.08
N PRO A 19 -4.35 3.98 -35.03
CA PRO A 19 -3.34 3.85 -33.99
C PRO A 19 -4.04 3.93 -32.62
N PRO A 20 -3.58 3.15 -31.63
CA PRO A 20 -4.18 3.15 -30.31
C PRO A 20 -4.25 4.58 -29.77
N LEU A 21 -5.35 4.92 -29.11
CA LEU A 21 -5.61 6.23 -28.48
C LEU A 21 -4.60 6.55 -27.34
N TYR A 22 -3.73 5.59 -27.03
CA TYR A 22 -2.69 5.69 -26.02
C TYR A 22 -1.38 5.10 -26.53
N ARG A 23 -0.29 5.53 -25.92
CA ARG A 23 1.03 4.94 -26.11
C ARG A 23 1.42 4.21 -24.83
N VAL A 24 1.89 2.98 -24.97
CA VAL A 24 2.67 2.34 -23.91
C VAL A 24 4.01 3.08 -23.87
N ILE A 25 4.36 3.58 -22.69
CA ILE A 25 5.62 4.30 -22.46
C ILE A 25 6.58 3.43 -21.67
N ASP A 26 7.87 3.73 -21.75
CA ASP A 26 8.89 3.01 -20.98
C ASP A 26 8.64 3.25 -19.48
N CYS A 27 8.53 2.16 -18.73
CA CYS A 27 8.33 2.14 -17.29
C CYS A 27 9.52 2.75 -16.53
N ASP A 28 10.71 2.78 -17.14
CA ASP A 28 11.90 3.43 -16.60
C ASP A 28 12.17 4.82 -17.22
N ASP A 29 11.24 5.35 -18.03
CA ASP A 29 11.35 6.74 -18.51
C ASP A 29 11.30 7.72 -17.32
N PRO A 30 12.15 8.77 -17.29
CA PRO A 30 12.16 9.74 -16.21
C PRO A 30 10.80 10.39 -15.92
N GLN A 31 9.97 10.64 -16.94
CA GLN A 31 8.63 11.22 -16.74
C GLN A 31 7.65 10.21 -16.16
N THR A 32 7.77 8.93 -16.54
CA THR A 32 7.01 7.84 -15.91
C THR A 32 7.37 7.74 -14.43
N HIS A 33 8.66 7.79 -14.10
CA HIS A 33 9.13 7.73 -12.72
C HIS A 33 8.66 8.94 -11.90
N GLU A 34 8.72 10.16 -12.44
CA GLU A 34 8.20 11.36 -11.80
C GLU A 34 6.69 11.23 -11.49
N ALA A 35 5.91 10.76 -12.47
CA ALA A 35 4.48 10.52 -12.28
C ALA A 35 4.20 9.42 -11.23
N ALA A 36 5.00 8.35 -11.20
CA ALA A 36 4.90 7.29 -10.20
C ALA A 36 5.22 7.79 -8.79
N LEU A 37 6.24 8.64 -8.62
CA LEU A 37 6.56 9.27 -7.33
C LEU A 37 5.44 10.21 -6.86
N PHE A 38 4.85 10.99 -7.77
CA PHE A 38 3.69 11.83 -7.44
C PHE A 38 2.49 10.99 -6.98
N ALA A 39 2.21 9.87 -7.67
CA ALA A 39 1.20 8.92 -7.24
C ALA A 39 1.50 8.30 -5.86
N LEU A 40 2.75 7.87 -5.62
CA LEU A 40 3.17 7.31 -4.34
C LEU A 40 2.95 8.29 -3.18
N GLN A 41 3.29 9.56 -3.39
CA GLN A 41 3.05 10.62 -2.40
C GLN A 41 1.56 10.76 -2.10
N HIS A 42 0.72 10.80 -3.12
CA HIS A 42 -0.73 10.87 -2.95
C HIS A 42 -1.29 9.63 -2.22
N ILE A 43 -0.81 8.43 -2.55
CA ILE A 43 -1.23 7.18 -1.90
C ILE A 43 -0.88 7.23 -0.41
N ASN A 44 0.38 7.53 -0.07
CA ASN A 44 0.82 7.61 1.31
C ASN A 44 0.14 8.73 2.11
N TRP A 45 -0.18 9.86 1.46
CA TRP A 45 -0.89 10.96 2.11
C TRP A 45 -2.33 10.59 2.50
N ASN A 46 -3.00 9.80 1.67
CA ASN A 46 -4.38 9.37 1.91
C ASN A 46 -4.49 8.02 2.63
N HIS A 47 -3.35 7.40 2.97
CA HIS A 47 -3.27 6.16 3.73
C HIS A 47 -3.04 6.45 5.21
N ASN A 48 -4.14 6.58 5.96
CA ASN A 48 -4.13 7.08 7.33
C ASN A 48 -3.97 5.99 8.42
N HIS A 49 -3.55 4.79 8.07
CA HIS A 49 -3.40 3.66 9.00
C HIS A 49 -2.22 2.78 8.56
N GLY A 50 -1.73 1.91 9.44
CA GLY A 50 -0.66 0.98 9.09
C GLY A 50 0.67 1.69 8.78
N TYR A 51 1.28 1.37 7.65
CA TYR A 51 2.64 1.78 7.31
C TYR A 51 2.71 2.47 5.96
N LYS A 52 3.69 3.36 5.79
CA LYS A 52 3.98 3.97 4.49
C LYS A 52 4.49 2.92 3.51
N TYR A 53 4.23 3.14 2.22
CA TYR A 53 4.69 2.31 1.12
C TYR A 53 5.79 2.99 0.33
N ALA A 54 6.77 2.21 -0.14
CA ALA A 54 7.76 2.63 -1.11
C ALA A 54 7.42 2.07 -2.50
N LEU A 55 7.79 2.80 -3.56
CA LEU A 55 7.70 2.28 -4.94
C LEU A 55 8.72 1.14 -5.12
N ASN A 56 8.27 -0.03 -5.54
CA ASN A 56 9.13 -1.16 -5.90
C ASN A 56 9.38 -1.22 -7.41
N ARG A 57 8.32 -1.04 -8.21
CA ARG A 57 8.38 -1.16 -9.66
C ARG A 57 7.16 -0.49 -10.30
N VAL A 58 7.33 -0.03 -11.53
CA VAL A 58 6.20 0.34 -12.41
C VAL A 58 5.96 -0.86 -13.31
N GLU A 59 4.82 -1.53 -13.18
CA GLU A 59 4.48 -2.73 -13.97
C GLU A 59 3.99 -2.37 -15.35
N GLU A 60 3.20 -1.30 -15.44
CA GLU A 60 2.63 -0.82 -16.70
C GLU A 60 2.55 0.70 -16.68
N ALA A 61 2.82 1.32 -17.84
CA ALA A 61 2.66 2.75 -18.03
C ALA A 61 2.03 3.06 -19.39
N LYS A 62 0.89 3.75 -19.37
CA LYS A 62 0.17 4.21 -20.57
C LYS A 62 0.01 5.72 -20.51
N ALA A 63 0.27 6.39 -21.64
CA ALA A 63 0.03 7.83 -21.80
C ALA A 63 -1.01 8.10 -22.90
N TYR A 64 -2.01 8.91 -22.56
CA TYR A 64 -3.02 9.45 -23.46
C TYR A 64 -2.76 10.94 -23.64
N THR A 65 -2.00 11.30 -24.67
CA THR A 65 -1.73 12.71 -25.01
C THR A 65 -2.96 13.31 -25.68
N GLN A 66 -3.60 14.28 -25.02
CA GLN A 66 -4.73 15.03 -25.58
C GLN A 66 -4.21 16.18 -26.45
N ASN A 67 -3.18 16.90 -25.98
CA ASN A 67 -2.45 17.95 -26.70
C ASN A 67 -1.05 18.12 -26.07
N GLN A 68 -0.28 19.15 -26.46
CA GLN A 68 1.09 19.35 -25.98
C GLN A 68 1.20 19.53 -24.46
N ASP A 69 0.16 20.09 -23.82
CA ASP A 69 0.18 20.45 -22.40
C ASP A 69 -0.77 19.59 -21.54
N HIS A 70 -1.43 18.59 -22.12
CA HIS A 70 -2.40 17.74 -21.43
C HIS A 70 -2.15 16.26 -21.75
N VAL A 71 -1.70 15.53 -20.73
CA VAL A 71 -1.45 14.08 -20.79
C VAL A 71 -2.17 13.40 -19.63
N ILE A 72 -2.83 12.27 -19.92
CA ILE A 72 -3.34 11.37 -18.87
C ILE A 72 -2.42 10.14 -18.81
N TYR A 73 -1.85 9.88 -17.64
CA TYR A 73 -1.12 8.66 -17.35
C TYR A 73 -2.05 7.64 -16.69
N ILE A 74 -1.93 6.37 -17.07
CA ILE A 74 -2.43 5.22 -16.33
C ILE A 74 -1.22 4.38 -15.97
N LEU A 75 -0.97 4.23 -14.68
CA LEU A 75 0.17 3.51 -14.13
C LEU A 75 -0.33 2.33 -13.30
N GLU A 76 0.36 1.21 -13.40
CA GLU A 76 0.26 0.07 -12.48
C GLU A 76 1.55 0.05 -11.67
N LEU A 77 1.43 0.18 -10.35
CA LEU A 77 2.55 0.34 -9.43
C LEU A 77 2.62 -0.85 -8.47
N ASP A 78 3.76 -1.51 -8.43
CA ASP A 78 4.14 -2.40 -7.35
C ASP A 78 4.73 -1.56 -6.21
N LEU A 79 4.14 -1.67 -5.03
CA LEU A 79 4.52 -0.99 -3.80
C LEU A 79 4.93 -1.99 -2.73
N LEU A 80 5.78 -1.56 -1.80
CA LEU A 80 6.19 -2.37 -0.65
C LEU A 80 6.05 -1.60 0.66
N GLU A 81 5.49 -2.27 1.67
CA GLU A 81 5.40 -1.76 3.04
C GLU A 81 6.78 -1.37 3.58
N THR A 82 6.84 -0.24 4.28
CA THR A 82 8.03 0.20 5.01
C THR A 82 7.86 -0.01 6.52
N LYS A 83 8.94 0.22 7.27
CA LYS A 83 8.90 0.23 8.75
C LYS A 83 8.38 1.53 9.35
N CYS A 84 8.03 2.53 8.54
CA CYS A 84 7.47 3.79 9.02
C CYS A 84 5.95 3.66 9.17
N PRO A 85 5.38 3.83 10.37
CA PRO A 85 3.94 4.00 10.53
C PRO A 85 3.43 5.19 9.71
N SER A 86 2.18 5.16 9.27
CA SER A 86 1.53 6.24 8.50
C SER A 86 1.68 7.62 9.17
N VAL A 87 1.58 7.65 10.50
CA VAL A 87 1.72 8.83 11.36
C VAL A 87 3.16 9.35 11.52
N SER A 88 4.16 8.62 11.03
CA SER A 88 5.57 9.05 11.13
C SER A 88 5.81 10.25 10.21
N PRO A 89 6.51 11.31 10.67
CA PRO A 89 6.86 12.44 9.82
C PRO A 89 7.99 12.12 8.83
N THR A 90 8.61 10.94 8.96
CA THR A 90 9.75 10.53 8.15
C THR A 90 9.36 10.48 6.67
N PRO A 91 10.07 11.19 5.78
CA PRO A 91 9.90 11.08 4.34
C PRO A 91 10.03 9.62 3.88
N VAL A 92 9.21 9.22 2.90
CA VAL A 92 9.11 7.81 2.47
C VAL A 92 10.43 7.25 1.92
N ASP A 93 11.24 8.08 1.29
CA ASP A 93 12.57 7.75 0.77
C ASP A 93 13.60 7.46 1.88
N GLN A 94 13.32 7.88 3.11
CA GLN A 94 14.12 7.59 4.30
C GLN A 94 13.54 6.43 5.13
N CYS A 95 12.38 5.90 4.73
CA CYS A 95 11.76 4.76 5.39
C CYS A 95 12.37 3.46 4.89
N ILE A 96 12.83 2.62 5.82
CA ILE A 96 13.38 1.30 5.49
C ILE A 96 12.24 0.43 4.95
N VAL A 97 12.39 -0.08 3.72
CA VAL A 97 11.47 -1.07 3.15
C VAL A 97 11.56 -2.37 3.95
N ARG A 98 10.40 -2.92 4.32
CA ARG A 98 10.35 -4.16 5.10
C ARG A 98 10.86 -5.32 4.23
N PRO A 99 11.79 -6.15 4.72
CA PRO A 99 12.29 -7.27 3.96
C PRO A 99 11.25 -8.40 3.88
N ARG A 100 11.31 -9.21 2.81
CA ARG A 100 10.44 -10.39 2.58
C ARG A 100 10.34 -11.32 3.78
N ASN A 101 11.45 -11.51 4.48
CA ASN A 101 11.55 -12.41 5.62
C ASN A 101 10.79 -11.91 6.87
N GLU A 102 10.37 -10.64 6.88
CA GLU A 102 9.47 -10.06 7.87
C GLU A 102 8.01 -10.03 7.37
N GLN A 103 7.66 -10.72 6.28
CA GLN A 103 6.35 -10.73 5.63
C GLN A 103 5.91 -9.30 5.24
N ALA A 104 6.68 -8.68 4.36
CA ALA A 104 6.33 -7.38 3.80
C ALA A 104 4.95 -7.44 3.13
N VAL A 105 4.16 -6.37 3.28
CA VAL A 105 2.91 -6.23 2.53
C VAL A 105 3.26 -5.65 1.16
N GLU A 106 2.87 -6.34 0.11
CA GLU A 106 2.97 -5.84 -1.26
C GLU A 106 1.66 -5.12 -1.63
N GLY A 107 1.78 -3.99 -2.30
CA GLY A 107 0.63 -3.24 -2.81
C GLY A 107 0.66 -3.19 -4.33
N ASP A 108 -0.42 -3.58 -4.98
CA ASP A 108 -0.63 -3.45 -6.42
C ASP A 108 -1.65 -2.33 -6.66
N CYS A 109 -1.21 -1.23 -7.29
CA CYS A 109 -1.98 0.00 -7.40
C CYS A 109 -2.13 0.47 -8.86
N ASP A 110 -3.38 0.53 -9.32
CA ASP A 110 -3.78 1.26 -10.52
C ASP A 110 -3.96 2.74 -10.20
N VAL A 111 -3.24 3.62 -10.89
CA VAL A 111 -3.34 5.07 -10.69
C VAL A 111 -3.57 5.80 -12.01
N LYS A 112 -4.55 6.69 -12.01
CA LYS A 112 -4.82 7.61 -13.11
C LYS A 112 -4.37 9.02 -12.73
N ILE A 113 -3.46 9.60 -13.50
CA ILE A 113 -2.87 10.91 -13.23
C ILE A 113 -3.09 11.82 -14.43
N GLN A 114 -3.46 13.07 -14.19
CA GLN A 114 -3.48 14.12 -15.20
C GLN A 114 -2.24 14.99 -15.03
N LYS A 115 -1.52 15.24 -16.12
CA LYS A 115 -0.54 16.32 -16.24
C LYS A 115 -1.14 17.41 -17.12
N LEU A 116 -1.37 18.58 -16.54
CA LEU A 116 -1.95 19.74 -17.24
C LEU A 116 -1.07 20.98 -17.01
N HIS A 117 -0.53 21.56 -18.09
CA HIS A 117 0.43 22.67 -18.05
C HIS A 117 1.58 22.41 -17.06
N GLY A 118 2.10 21.18 -17.04
CA GLY A 118 3.19 20.76 -16.16
C GLY A 118 2.78 20.33 -14.74
N ASN A 119 1.55 20.62 -14.29
CA ASN A 119 1.08 20.26 -12.95
C ASN A 119 0.41 18.88 -12.95
N TYR A 120 0.71 18.08 -11.93
CA TYR A 120 0.11 16.76 -11.74
C TYR A 120 -1.12 16.82 -10.82
N THR A 121 -2.14 16.04 -11.16
CA THR A 121 -3.33 15.81 -10.34
C THR A 121 -3.70 14.34 -10.40
N VAL A 122 -3.95 13.70 -9.26
CA VAL A 122 -4.46 12.33 -9.23
C VAL A 122 -5.96 12.35 -9.51
N LEU A 123 -6.39 11.60 -10.53
CA LEU A 123 -7.80 11.47 -10.92
C LEU A 123 -8.46 10.23 -10.33
N GLY A 124 -7.69 9.24 -9.92
CA GLY A 124 -8.19 8.03 -9.29
C GLY A 124 -7.08 7.07 -8.91
N VAL A 125 -7.29 6.36 -7.81
CA VAL A 125 -6.40 5.31 -7.29
C VAL A 125 -7.27 4.10 -6.97
N ARG A 126 -6.78 2.93 -7.32
CA ARG A 126 -7.30 1.65 -6.83
C ARG A 126 -6.11 0.78 -6.47
N CYS A 127 -6.03 0.43 -5.19
CA CYS A 127 -4.98 -0.44 -4.68
C CYS A 127 -5.56 -1.73 -4.11
N LYS A 128 -4.79 -2.80 -4.27
CA LYS A 128 -4.95 -4.07 -3.56
C LYS A 128 -3.67 -4.32 -2.80
N SER A 129 -3.77 -4.93 -1.62
CA SER A 129 -2.59 -5.40 -0.92
C SER A 129 -2.70 -6.88 -0.61
N GLU A 130 -1.56 -7.53 -0.71
CA GLU A 130 -1.39 -8.92 -0.38
C GLU A 130 -0.18 -9.04 0.56
N LEU A 131 -0.34 -9.82 1.62
CA LEU A 131 0.79 -10.21 2.45
C LEU A 131 1.58 -11.26 1.70
N ASP A 132 2.89 -11.20 1.82
CA ASP A 132 3.74 -12.34 1.50
C ASP A 132 3.26 -13.57 2.30
N SER A 133 2.65 -14.51 1.58
CA SER A 133 2.02 -15.69 2.19
C SER A 133 3.06 -16.49 2.97
N ALA A 134 2.63 -17.11 4.08
CA ALA A 134 3.51 -17.97 4.85
C ALA A 134 4.12 -19.09 3.98
N GLU A 135 3.40 -19.55 2.97
CA GLU A 135 3.85 -20.56 2.00
C GLU A 135 4.94 -20.06 1.06
N ASN A 136 4.98 -18.75 0.76
CA ASN A 136 6.04 -18.13 -0.03
C ASN A 136 7.27 -17.80 0.83
N VAL A 137 7.06 -17.42 2.10
CA VAL A 137 8.12 -17.03 3.03
C VAL A 137 8.79 -18.23 3.69
N PHE A 138 8.04 -19.25 4.12
CA PHE A 138 8.58 -20.41 4.85
C PHE A 138 9.67 -21.16 4.07
N PRO A 139 9.51 -21.47 2.75
CA PRO A 139 10.58 -22.09 1.98
C PRO A 139 11.82 -21.20 1.83
N ALA A 140 11.62 -19.87 1.79
CA ALA A 140 12.70 -18.91 1.70
C ALA A 140 13.39 -18.66 3.06
N CYS A 141 12.68 -18.86 4.17
CA CYS A 141 13.14 -18.63 5.53
C CYS A 141 12.45 -19.55 6.57
N PRO A 142 13.00 -20.74 6.83
CA PRO A 142 12.45 -21.68 7.81
C PRO A 142 12.55 -21.21 9.27
N LEU A 143 13.38 -20.21 9.56
CA LEU A 143 13.59 -19.63 10.89
C LEU A 143 12.84 -18.31 11.10
N CYS A 144 12.01 -17.89 10.15
CA CYS A 144 11.27 -16.65 10.25
C CYS A 144 10.04 -16.81 11.14
N HIS A 145 9.82 -15.83 12.00
CA HIS A 145 8.63 -15.75 12.82
C HIS A 145 7.44 -15.26 11.98
N PHE A 146 6.28 -15.89 12.11
CA PHE A 146 5.09 -15.50 11.37
C PHE A 146 4.24 -14.49 12.13
N LEU A 147 3.56 -13.62 11.37
CA LEU A 147 2.58 -12.70 11.91
C LEU A 147 1.47 -13.46 12.63
N ALA A 148 1.18 -13.01 13.84
CA ALA A 148 0.03 -13.43 14.61
C ALA A 148 -1.20 -12.57 14.22
N PRO A 149 -2.42 -13.12 14.33
CA PRO A 149 -3.63 -12.31 14.23
C PRO A 149 -3.59 -11.16 15.23
N LEU A 150 -3.98 -9.95 14.80
CA LEU A 150 -3.94 -8.77 15.68
C LEU A 150 -4.96 -8.84 16.82
N ASN A 151 -5.99 -9.69 16.69
CA ASN A 151 -6.97 -9.96 17.72
C ASN A 151 -6.61 -11.18 18.60
N ASP A 152 -5.42 -11.75 18.44
CA ASP A 152 -4.93 -12.79 19.34
C ASP A 152 -4.76 -12.21 20.75
N THR A 153 -5.19 -12.97 21.76
CA THR A 153 -5.18 -12.52 23.16
C THR A 153 -3.78 -12.19 23.66
N ASN A 154 -2.76 -12.91 23.21
CA ASN A 154 -1.38 -12.64 23.60
C ASN A 154 -0.83 -11.37 22.93
N VAL A 155 -1.26 -11.08 21.70
CA VAL A 155 -0.92 -9.84 21.00
C VAL A 155 -1.56 -8.64 21.69
N ILE A 156 -2.87 -8.73 21.99
CA ILE A 156 -3.60 -7.67 22.70
C ILE A 156 -2.96 -7.45 24.08
N HIS A 157 -2.74 -8.51 24.85
CA HIS A 157 -2.09 -8.43 26.16
C HIS A 157 -0.72 -7.77 26.07
N ALA A 158 0.12 -8.17 25.09
CA ALA A 158 1.44 -7.59 24.90
C ALA A 158 1.38 -6.08 24.61
N VAL A 159 0.41 -5.62 23.81
CA VAL A 159 0.19 -4.19 23.57
C VAL A 159 -0.24 -3.48 24.85
N ASP A 160 -1.21 -4.04 25.58
CA ASP A 160 -1.76 -3.44 26.80
C ASP A 160 -0.69 -3.25 27.87
N VAL A 161 0.07 -4.30 28.20
CA VAL A 161 1.15 -4.20 29.21
C VAL A 161 2.28 -3.28 28.76
N SER A 162 2.53 -3.20 27.46
CA SER A 162 3.53 -2.29 26.89
C SER A 162 3.11 -0.83 27.00
N LEU A 163 1.84 -0.53 26.71
CA LEU A 163 1.30 0.82 26.85
C LEU A 163 1.28 1.26 28.32
N VAL A 164 0.88 0.37 29.23
CA VAL A 164 0.93 0.63 30.68
C VAL A 164 2.36 0.91 31.12
N ASN A 165 3.33 0.09 30.70
CA ASN A 165 4.74 0.28 31.03
C ASN A 165 5.26 1.63 30.51
N PHE A 166 4.93 1.98 29.26
CA PHE A 166 5.33 3.26 28.68
C PHE A 166 4.72 4.46 29.42
N ASN A 167 3.43 4.43 29.74
CA ASN A 167 2.76 5.49 30.50
C ASN A 167 3.25 5.61 31.96
N ALA A 168 3.77 4.54 32.55
CA ALA A 168 4.40 4.56 33.87
C ALA A 168 5.84 5.13 33.86
N GLY A 169 6.42 5.35 32.67
CA GLY A 169 7.72 5.98 32.51
C GLY A 169 7.72 7.48 32.80
N ASN A 170 8.80 8.16 32.43
CA ASN A 170 8.96 9.60 32.67
C ASN A 170 8.29 10.47 31.59
N ASN A 171 7.01 10.19 31.32
CA ASN A 171 6.18 10.93 30.38
C ASN A 171 5.41 12.04 31.10
N THR A 172 5.11 13.14 30.41
CA THR A 172 4.31 14.25 30.96
C THR A 172 2.83 14.17 30.59
N VAL A 173 2.52 13.46 29.51
CA VAL A 173 1.17 13.30 28.94
C VAL A 173 0.81 11.83 28.95
N PHE A 174 -0.47 11.53 29.16
CA PHE A 174 -0.99 10.16 29.09
C PHE A 174 -1.30 9.78 27.65
N TYR A 175 -0.91 8.58 27.21
CA TYR A 175 -1.13 8.09 25.86
C TYR A 175 -2.20 7.00 25.81
N HIS A 176 -3.00 7.02 24.75
CA HIS A 176 -3.91 5.94 24.38
C HIS A 176 -3.36 5.13 23.21
N LEU A 177 -3.79 3.88 23.10
CA LEU A 177 -3.62 3.08 21.89
C LEU A 177 -4.40 3.74 20.73
N HIS A 178 -3.73 3.94 19.60
CA HIS A 178 -4.35 4.40 18.36
C HIS A 178 -4.66 3.23 17.42
N GLU A 179 -3.66 2.40 17.13
CA GLU A 179 -3.81 1.17 16.32
C GLU A 179 -2.76 0.12 16.67
N ILE A 180 -3.08 -1.16 16.50
CA ILE A 180 -2.12 -2.25 16.51
C ILE A 180 -1.70 -2.49 15.06
N GLY A 181 -0.40 -2.35 14.77
CA GLY A 181 0.13 -2.51 13.43
C GLY A 181 0.51 -3.96 13.11
N ARG A 182 1.31 -4.59 13.97
CA ARG A 182 1.81 -5.96 13.78
C ARG A 182 1.92 -6.69 15.12
N GLY A 183 1.67 -8.01 15.10
CA GLY A 183 1.94 -8.93 16.20
C GLY A 183 2.67 -10.15 15.67
N GLN A 184 3.62 -10.70 16.43
CA GLN A 184 4.45 -11.81 16.00
C GLN A 184 4.89 -12.64 17.22
N PHE A 185 4.71 -13.96 17.15
CA PHE A 185 5.27 -14.88 18.12
C PHE A 185 6.74 -15.12 17.78
N GLN A 186 7.66 -14.65 18.61
CA GLN A 186 9.08 -14.96 18.44
C GLN A 186 9.38 -16.37 18.94
N ASP A 187 8.81 -16.73 20.09
CA ASP A 187 8.90 -18.06 20.69
C ASP A 187 7.60 -18.38 21.44
N ALA A 188 7.51 -19.56 22.06
CA ALA A 188 6.34 -19.98 22.85
C ALA A 188 5.94 -18.99 23.97
N ASN A 189 6.90 -18.23 24.50
CA ASN A 189 6.67 -17.28 25.59
C ASN A 189 7.11 -15.84 25.23
N SER A 190 7.26 -15.52 23.95
CA SER A 190 7.79 -14.22 23.51
C SER A 190 6.93 -13.65 22.40
N VAL A 191 6.32 -12.49 22.65
CA VAL A 191 5.46 -11.79 21.69
C VAL A 191 6.10 -10.44 21.36
N ARG A 192 6.29 -10.19 20.07
CA ARG A 192 6.72 -8.89 19.54
C ARG A 192 5.51 -8.18 18.94
N VAL A 193 5.34 -6.90 19.28
CA VAL A 193 4.25 -6.07 18.77
C VAL A 193 4.77 -4.73 18.27
N GLU A 194 4.14 -4.23 17.22
CA GLU A 194 4.33 -2.88 16.68
C GLU A 194 2.96 -2.19 16.70
N PHE A 195 2.86 -1.02 17.33
CA PHE A 195 1.60 -0.31 17.54
C PHE A 195 1.80 1.20 17.57
N VAL A 196 0.73 1.96 17.32
CA VAL A 196 0.73 3.42 17.35
C VAL A 196 -0.03 3.89 18.58
N ILE A 197 0.49 4.92 19.23
CA ILE A 197 -0.13 5.60 20.36
C ILE A 197 -0.44 7.05 20.00
N VAL A 198 -1.37 7.65 20.73
CA VAL A 198 -1.76 9.06 20.58
C VAL A 198 -1.85 9.72 21.95
N ALA A 199 -1.32 10.94 22.05
CA ALA A 199 -1.42 11.75 23.25
C ALA A 199 -2.88 12.06 23.59
N SER A 200 -3.18 12.13 24.88
CA SER A 200 -4.49 12.56 25.38
C SER A 200 -4.51 14.04 25.75
N ASN A 201 -5.67 14.52 26.18
CA ASN A 201 -5.87 15.83 26.76
C ASN A 201 -5.49 15.92 28.26
N CYS A 202 -4.87 14.90 28.84
CA CYS A 202 -4.52 14.85 30.26
C CYS A 202 -3.04 14.51 30.49
N SER A 203 -2.53 14.98 31.63
CA SER A 203 -1.25 14.56 32.18
C SER A 203 -1.35 13.16 32.81
N ILE A 204 -0.19 12.53 33.04
CA ILE A 204 -0.14 11.25 33.77
C ILE A 204 -0.64 11.39 35.21
N GLU A 205 -0.40 12.53 35.86
CA GLU A 205 -0.91 12.78 37.22
C GLU A 205 -2.44 12.82 37.24
N GLU A 206 -3.06 13.52 36.28
CA GLU A 206 -4.51 13.57 36.13
C GLU A 206 -5.08 12.17 35.83
N ALA A 207 -4.44 11.40 34.93
CA ALA A 207 -4.84 10.04 34.63
C ALA A 207 -4.81 9.13 35.88
N ASN A 208 -3.74 9.22 36.67
CA ASN A 208 -3.55 8.41 37.88
C ASN A 208 -4.48 8.82 39.03
N SER A 209 -4.86 10.09 39.09
CA SER A 209 -5.74 10.63 40.14
C SER A 209 -7.20 10.21 39.99
N GLY A 210 -7.61 9.72 38.80
CA GLY A 210 -8.99 9.40 38.48
C GLY A 210 -9.95 10.62 38.46
N LEU A 211 -9.40 11.84 38.47
CA LEU A 211 -10.15 13.09 38.54
C LEU A 211 -10.89 13.42 37.23
N SER A 212 -10.47 12.85 36.10
CA SER A 212 -11.12 13.02 34.78
C SER A 212 -10.87 11.81 33.88
N ALA A 213 -11.84 11.47 33.03
CA ALA A 213 -11.62 10.51 31.94
C ALA A 213 -10.76 11.17 30.85
N CYS A 214 -9.53 10.70 30.70
CA CYS A 214 -8.62 11.14 29.64
C CYS A 214 -9.16 10.76 28.27
N VAL A 215 -9.10 11.70 27.32
CA VAL A 215 -9.60 11.52 25.96
C VAL A 215 -8.43 11.64 24.99
N ALA A 216 -8.30 10.67 24.09
CA ALA A 216 -7.33 10.70 23.01
C ALA A 216 -7.55 11.91 22.10
N ASN A 217 -6.47 12.61 21.77
CA ASN A 217 -6.50 13.69 20.79
C ASN A 217 -6.77 13.13 19.38
N THR A 218 -7.32 13.96 18.49
CA THR A 218 -7.66 13.56 17.12
C THR A 218 -7.22 14.64 16.12
N GLY A 219 -7.01 14.24 14.87
CA GLY A 219 -6.68 15.15 13.77
C GLY A 219 -5.17 15.36 13.57
N ALA A 220 -4.83 16.22 12.61
CA ALA A 220 -3.46 16.44 12.17
C ALA A 220 -2.54 17.07 13.24
N ASP A 221 -3.13 17.81 14.19
CA ASP A 221 -2.39 18.45 15.29
C ASP A 221 -2.16 17.50 16.48
N ALA A 222 -2.70 16.28 16.43
CA ALA A 222 -2.49 15.31 17.49
C ALA A 222 -1.05 14.78 17.47
N GLN A 223 -0.48 14.60 18.66
CA GLN A 223 0.83 14.00 18.85
C GLN A 223 0.69 12.48 18.86
N TYR A 224 1.25 11.83 17.83
CA TYR A 224 1.30 10.38 17.70
C TYR A 224 2.67 9.83 18.09
N GLY A 225 2.74 8.53 18.34
CA GLY A 225 4.01 7.83 18.51
C GLY A 225 3.96 6.42 17.94
N GLY A 226 5.05 5.99 17.30
CA GLY A 226 5.22 4.60 16.85
C GLY A 226 6.00 3.80 17.88
N CYS A 227 5.44 2.68 18.33
CA CYS A 227 6.00 1.84 19.37
C CYS A 227 6.35 0.45 18.84
N VAL A 228 7.46 -0.08 19.35
CA VAL A 228 7.87 -1.47 19.19
C VAL A 228 8.07 -2.05 20.58
N SER A 229 7.48 -3.20 20.85
CA SER A 229 7.64 -3.88 22.13
C SER A 229 7.91 -5.37 21.97
N THR A 230 8.61 -5.92 22.94
CA THR A 230 8.73 -7.37 23.14
C THR A 230 8.35 -7.70 24.58
N VAL A 231 7.40 -8.62 24.74
CA VAL A 231 6.93 -9.12 26.02
C VAL A 231 7.33 -10.58 26.13
N VAL A 232 8.13 -10.88 27.15
CA VAL A 232 8.61 -12.23 27.44
C VAL A 232 7.99 -12.70 28.76
N THR A 233 7.21 -13.77 28.70
CA THR A 233 6.61 -14.41 29.87
C THR A 233 7.54 -15.49 30.40
N ASN A 234 7.73 -15.54 31.72
CA ASN A 234 8.39 -16.64 32.41
C ASN A 234 7.34 -17.45 33.19
N PRO A 235 6.87 -18.59 32.64
CA PRO A 235 5.81 -19.37 33.27
C PRO A 235 6.23 -19.96 34.62
N ALA A 236 7.53 -20.23 34.82
CA ALA A 236 8.04 -20.81 36.05
C ALA A 236 8.01 -19.83 37.23
N LEU A 237 8.19 -18.54 36.94
CA LEU A 237 8.20 -17.47 37.95
C LEU A 237 6.89 -16.67 37.99
N GLN A 238 5.97 -16.89 37.05
CA GLN A 238 4.76 -16.07 36.86
C GLN A 238 5.08 -14.58 36.69
N GLU A 239 6.20 -14.28 36.01
CA GLU A 239 6.69 -12.93 35.76
C GLU A 239 6.71 -12.63 34.27
N GLU A 240 6.63 -11.35 33.92
CA GLU A 240 6.75 -10.87 32.54
C GLU A 240 7.79 -9.77 32.47
N THR A 241 8.63 -9.82 31.43
CA THR A 241 9.56 -8.74 31.10
C THR A 241 9.05 -7.99 29.88
N VAL A 242 8.86 -6.68 30.02
CA VAL A 242 8.40 -5.79 28.95
C VAL A 242 9.55 -4.90 28.52
N ASN A 243 9.88 -4.92 27.22
CA ASN A 243 10.83 -4.01 26.61
C ASN A 243 10.12 -3.21 25.51
N VAL A 244 9.67 -2.00 25.85
CA VAL A 244 8.94 -1.10 24.96
C VAL A 244 9.79 0.11 24.59
N GLN A 245 9.79 0.46 23.31
CA GLN A 245 10.42 1.66 22.78
C GLN A 245 9.44 2.39 21.87
N CYS A 246 9.19 3.66 22.15
CA CYS A 246 8.29 4.50 21.37
C CYS A 246 9.01 5.75 20.87
N ASN A 247 8.80 6.07 19.59
CA ASN A 247 9.23 7.31 18.98
C ASN A 247 8.03 8.26 18.91
N ILE A 248 8.05 9.32 19.71
CA ILE A 248 6.99 10.34 19.73
C ILE A 248 7.25 11.37 18.63
N TYR A 249 6.22 11.68 17.85
CA TYR A 249 6.27 12.64 16.76
C TYR A 249 5.69 13.98 17.20
N GLY A 250 6.34 15.08 16.85
CA GLY A 250 5.77 16.41 17.06
C GLY A 250 4.53 16.63 16.18
N PRO A 251 3.66 17.61 16.52
CA PRO A 251 2.57 18.02 15.65
C PRO A 251 3.13 18.33 14.25
N GLN A 252 2.58 17.71 13.22
CA GLN A 252 3.02 18.00 11.87
C GLN A 252 2.36 19.30 11.41
N PRO A 253 3.12 20.30 10.92
CA PRO A 253 2.50 21.42 10.24
C PRO A 253 1.70 20.87 9.04
N ALA A 254 0.51 21.41 8.80
CA ALA A 254 -0.24 21.11 7.59
C ALA A 254 0.71 21.33 6.39
N GLN A 255 1.12 20.25 5.73
CA GLN A 255 1.92 20.39 4.52
C GLN A 255 0.97 20.92 3.45
N ASP A 256 1.23 22.15 3.01
CA ASP A 256 0.44 22.83 2.00
C ASP A 256 0.25 21.93 0.78
N GLN A 257 -1.02 21.66 0.47
CA GLN A 257 -1.44 21.16 -0.81
C GLN A 257 -1.06 22.17 -1.90
N GLN A 258 0.10 22.02 -2.53
CA GLN A 258 0.22 22.33 -3.96
C GLN A 258 -0.23 21.13 -4.79
N ALA A 259 -1.43 20.64 -4.48
CA ALA A 259 -2.29 19.87 -5.35
C ALA A 259 -3.71 20.24 -4.91
N THR A 260 -4.31 21.20 -5.61
CA THR A 260 -5.64 21.75 -5.31
C THR A 260 -6.69 20.65 -5.14
N VAL A 261 -7.13 20.39 -3.91
CA VAL A 261 -8.35 19.62 -3.61
C VAL A 261 -9.45 20.64 -3.31
N GLN A 262 -10.50 20.66 -4.12
CA GLN A 262 -11.70 21.44 -3.81
C GLN A 262 -12.57 20.65 -2.83
N ASP A 263 -12.99 21.35 -1.78
CA ASP A 263 -13.84 20.91 -0.67
C ASP A 263 -15.11 20.17 -1.09
N VAL A 264 -15.41 19.06 -0.41
CA VAL A 264 -16.76 18.48 -0.29
C VAL A 264 -17.05 18.23 1.20
N PRO A 265 -18.26 18.51 1.72
CA PRO A 265 -18.48 18.71 3.16
C PRO A 265 -18.45 17.42 3.98
N VAL A 266 -17.85 17.53 5.17
CA VAL A 266 -17.82 16.54 6.24
C VAL A 266 -19.22 16.34 6.85
N VAL A 267 -19.68 15.10 6.95
CA VAL A 267 -20.77 14.68 7.83
C VAL A 267 -20.18 13.75 8.92
N PRO A 268 -20.56 13.86 10.19
CA PRO A 268 -19.90 13.13 11.28
C PRO A 268 -20.33 11.66 11.28
N GLN A 269 -19.36 10.74 11.30
CA GLN A 269 -19.62 9.32 11.57
C GLN A 269 -19.27 8.97 13.03
N GLN A 270 -20.22 8.30 13.68
CA GLN A 270 -20.11 7.76 15.04
C GLN A 270 -19.24 6.49 15.09
N PRO A 271 -18.65 6.16 16.26
CA PRO A 271 -17.68 5.09 16.38
C PRO A 271 -18.34 3.71 16.28
N LYS A 272 -17.93 2.92 15.29
CA LYS A 272 -18.19 1.48 15.23
C LYS A 272 -16.86 0.74 15.34
N VAL A 273 -16.64 0.11 16.49
CA VAL A 273 -15.58 -0.88 16.71
C VAL A 273 -15.98 -2.15 15.98
N HIS A 274 -15.41 -2.41 14.81
CA HIS A 274 -15.43 -3.72 14.14
C HIS A 274 -14.00 -4.07 13.74
N GLY A 275 -13.51 -5.24 14.17
CA GLY A 275 -12.18 -5.72 13.85
C GLY A 275 -11.97 -5.77 12.34
N HIS A 276 -10.93 -5.09 11.87
CA HIS A 276 -10.48 -5.12 10.48
C HIS A 276 -9.09 -5.75 10.43
N TYR A 277 -8.83 -6.55 9.42
CA TYR A 277 -7.46 -7.01 9.14
C TYR A 277 -6.67 -5.77 8.68
N HIS A 278 -5.75 -5.27 9.52
CA HIS A 278 -5.08 -3.97 9.35
C HIS A 278 -3.99 -3.92 8.26
N HIS A 279 -4.10 -4.73 7.19
CA HIS A 279 -3.10 -4.79 6.10
C HIS A 279 -3.67 -4.40 4.74
N SER A 280 -4.86 -3.80 4.68
CA SER A 280 -5.53 -3.49 3.42
C SER A 280 -5.20 -2.07 2.93
N LEU A 281 -4.44 -1.94 1.84
CA LEU A 281 -4.34 -0.71 1.05
C LEU A 281 -5.64 -0.45 0.26
N TYR A 282 -6.81 -0.59 0.90
CA TYR A 282 -8.06 -0.42 0.18
C TYR A 282 -8.39 1.06 0.04
N HIS A 283 -7.79 1.71 -0.95
CA HIS A 283 -8.16 3.05 -1.37
C HIS A 283 -8.97 2.95 -2.66
N SER A 284 -10.28 3.20 -2.58
CA SER A 284 -11.18 3.33 -3.73
C SER A 284 -11.91 4.66 -3.63
N SER A 285 -11.53 5.64 -4.46
CA SER A 285 -12.15 6.96 -4.48
C SER A 285 -13.40 7.03 -5.37
N LEU A 286 -14.14 5.92 -5.52
CA LEU A 286 -15.42 5.84 -6.23
C LEU A 286 -16.43 5.04 -5.37
N TRP A 287 -17.40 5.73 -4.75
CA TRP A 287 -18.50 5.13 -3.97
C TRP A 287 -19.73 4.76 -4.85
N PRO A 288 -20.72 3.96 -4.37
CA PRO A 288 -20.75 3.02 -3.25
C PRO A 288 -21.02 1.56 -3.70
N HIS A 289 -20.76 0.61 -2.81
CA HIS A 289 -20.99 -0.85 -2.90
C HIS A 289 -19.89 -1.65 -3.61
N SER A 290 -18.97 -2.19 -2.82
CA SER A 290 -18.56 -3.60 -2.97
C SER A 290 -17.80 -4.02 -1.71
N SER A 291 -18.56 -4.60 -0.79
CA SER A 291 -18.07 -5.62 0.11
C SER A 291 -17.64 -6.82 -0.74
N GLU A 292 -16.51 -7.44 -0.43
CA GLU A 292 -16.52 -8.85 -0.07
C GLU A 292 -15.20 -9.22 0.64
N SER A 293 -15.39 -9.93 1.75
CA SER A 293 -14.37 -10.50 2.60
C SER A 293 -14.39 -12.01 2.42
N SER A 294 -13.21 -12.60 2.64
CA SER A 294 -12.98 -13.99 3.05
C SER A 294 -12.99 -15.10 2.00
N SER A 295 -11.77 -15.57 1.73
CA SER A 295 -11.25 -16.91 2.06
C SER A 295 -11.81 -18.16 1.36
N ALA A 296 -10.85 -19.09 1.21
CA ALA A 296 -10.96 -20.51 0.91
C ALA A 296 -10.85 -20.88 -0.57
N GLU A 297 -9.71 -21.51 -0.86
CA GLU A 297 -9.51 -22.40 -1.98
C GLU A 297 -10.69 -23.38 -2.12
N HIS A 298 -11.20 -23.49 -3.35
CA HIS A 298 -11.85 -24.72 -3.76
C HIS A 298 -11.45 -25.04 -5.21
N HIS A 299 -10.61 -26.06 -5.35
CA HIS A 299 -10.26 -26.66 -6.62
C HIS A 299 -11.52 -27.09 -7.39
N GLN A 300 -11.73 -26.55 -8.59
CA GLN A 300 -12.46 -27.25 -9.65
C GLN A 300 -11.76 -27.11 -11.01
N LYS A 301 -11.05 -28.18 -11.37
CA LYS A 301 -10.73 -28.70 -12.71
C LYS A 301 -11.09 -27.80 -13.91
N ALA A 302 -10.07 -27.19 -14.52
CA ALA A 302 -10.15 -26.75 -15.90
C ALA A 302 -9.90 -27.95 -16.84
N ILE A 303 -10.95 -28.33 -17.59
CA ILE A 303 -10.88 -29.28 -18.71
C ILE A 303 -10.23 -28.57 -19.90
N GLY A 304 -9.17 -29.17 -20.43
CA GLY A 304 -8.36 -28.62 -21.52
C GLY A 304 -9.10 -28.46 -22.85
N LYS A 305 -8.62 -27.52 -23.66
CA LYS A 305 -8.89 -27.42 -25.10
C LYS A 305 -7.56 -27.29 -25.87
N PRO A 306 -7.50 -27.79 -27.12
CA PRO A 306 -6.25 -28.23 -27.73
C PRO A 306 -5.45 -27.09 -28.35
N VAL A 307 -4.13 -27.22 -28.24
CA VAL A 307 -3.12 -26.40 -28.89
C VAL A 307 -3.13 -26.66 -30.41
N VAL A 308 -3.40 -25.63 -31.20
CA VAL A 308 -3.20 -25.66 -32.66
C VAL A 308 -1.77 -25.21 -32.96
N ARG A 309 -0.95 -26.11 -33.52
CA ARG A 309 0.39 -25.80 -34.04
C ARG A 309 0.27 -24.94 -35.30
N ARG A 310 0.91 -23.76 -35.32
CA ARG A 310 1.16 -22.99 -36.55
C ARG A 310 2.51 -23.39 -37.14
N SER A 311 2.50 -23.60 -38.46
CA SER A 311 3.63 -23.96 -39.30
C SER A 311 4.66 -22.82 -39.41
N LEU A 312 5.95 -23.17 -39.40
CA LEU A 312 7.09 -22.26 -39.55
C LEU A 312 7.48 -22.17 -41.03
N THR A 313 7.23 -21.03 -41.66
CA THR A 313 8.01 -20.56 -42.83
C THR A 313 8.06 -19.03 -42.79
N GLY A 314 9.20 -18.47 -42.43
CA GLY A 314 9.50 -17.05 -42.50
C GLY A 314 10.97 -16.83 -42.86
N GLU A 315 11.21 -16.02 -43.89
CA GLU A 315 12.51 -15.56 -44.39
C GLU A 315 13.29 -14.73 -43.34
N PRO A 316 14.62 -14.56 -43.50
CA PRO A 316 15.50 -14.06 -42.44
C PRO A 316 15.38 -12.54 -42.23
N VAL A 317 15.11 -12.16 -40.98
CA VAL A 317 15.17 -10.78 -40.46
C VAL A 317 16.61 -10.47 -40.02
N PRO A 318 17.17 -9.27 -40.31
CA PRO A 318 18.52 -8.87 -39.92
C PRO A 318 18.73 -8.78 -38.38
N PRO A 319 19.99 -8.85 -37.89
CA PRO A 319 20.27 -9.18 -36.49
C PRO A 319 19.93 -8.05 -35.51
N ASN A 320 18.95 -8.33 -34.66
CA ASN A 320 18.85 -7.99 -33.24
C ASN A 320 19.62 -6.75 -32.73
N THR A 321 19.00 -5.57 -32.82
CA THR A 321 18.95 -4.70 -31.64
C THR A 321 17.91 -5.32 -30.70
N LEU A 322 18.36 -5.93 -29.61
CA LEU A 322 17.48 -6.39 -28.53
C LEU A 322 16.71 -5.17 -28.00
N GLN A 323 15.50 -4.96 -28.51
CA GLN A 323 14.64 -3.87 -28.08
C GLN A 323 14.19 -4.23 -26.67
N ARG A 324 14.71 -3.50 -25.67
CA ARG A 324 14.34 -3.68 -24.27
C ARG A 324 12.81 -3.59 -24.16
N PRO A 325 12.16 -4.49 -23.41
CA PRO A 325 10.73 -4.36 -23.17
C PRO A 325 10.48 -3.00 -22.49
N LEU A 326 9.42 -2.31 -22.91
CA LEU A 326 9.02 -1.03 -22.31
C LEU A 326 8.62 -1.19 -20.84
N CYS A 327 8.03 -2.34 -20.50
CA CYS A 327 7.56 -2.67 -19.16
C CYS A 327 7.65 -4.19 -18.94
N PRO A 328 7.71 -4.67 -17.68
CA PRO A 328 7.79 -3.88 -16.44
C PRO A 328 9.13 -3.16 -16.31
N GLY A 329 9.15 -2.11 -15.50
CA GLY A 329 10.35 -1.33 -15.20
C GLY A 329 11.36 -2.10 -14.33
N ARG A 330 12.42 -1.41 -13.94
CA ARG A 330 13.42 -1.95 -13.01
C ARG A 330 12.79 -2.21 -11.64
N LYS A 331 12.94 -3.44 -11.16
CA LYS A 331 12.61 -3.81 -9.78
C LYS A 331 13.64 -3.20 -8.82
N LEU A 332 13.19 -2.46 -7.82
CA LEU A 332 14.05 -1.79 -6.85
C LEU A 332 14.36 -2.70 -5.65
N PHE A 333 13.43 -3.57 -5.28
CA PHE A 333 13.55 -4.53 -4.19
C PHE A 333 13.33 -5.97 -4.67
N PHE A 334 13.06 -6.89 -3.74
CA PHE A 334 12.98 -8.34 -3.96
C PHE A 334 11.75 -8.75 -4.75
#